data_AF-A0A5C5E9Z6-F1
#
_entry.id   AF-A0A5C5E9Z6-F1
#
_cell.length_a   1.000
_cell.length_b   1.000
_cell.length_c   1.000
_cell.angle_alpha   90.00
_cell.angle_beta   90.00
_cell.angle_gamma   90.00
#
_symmetry.space_group_name_H-M   'P 1'
#
loop_
_entity.id
_entity.type
_entity.pdbx_description
1 polymer ?
#
loop_
_entity_poly.entity_id
_entity_poly.type
_entity_poly.pdbx_seq_one_letter_code
_entity_poly.pdbx_strand_id
1 'polypeptide(L)' 'MIFWLKSDKTNAEYTELNVYKRGILMGGISHHKDDDFWQWWVEGVGKKKTRKMYKEATEDEARRAVEYEI' A
#
# COMPACT_ATOMS: atom_id res chain seq x y z
N MET A 1 0.09 -1.98 16.76
CA MET A 1 -0.04 -3.15 15.88
C MET A 1 -0.45 -2.67 14.51
N ILE A 2 0.27 -3.15 13.50
CA ILE A 2 0.00 -2.88 12.08
C ILE A 2 -0.70 -4.11 11.53
N PHE A 3 -1.71 -3.92 10.69
CA PHE A 3 -2.44 -5.01 10.05
C PHE A 3 -2.62 -4.71 8.56
N TRP A 4 -2.41 -5.74 7.75
CA TRP A 4 -2.61 -5.70 6.31
C TRP A 4 -3.89 -6.44 5.93
N LEU A 5 -4.69 -5.82 5.05
CA LEU A 5 -5.95 -6.39 4.57
C LEU A 5 -6.02 -6.24 3.04
N LYS A 6 -6.54 -7.28 2.37
CA LYS A 6 -6.89 -7.19 0.95
C LYS A 6 -8.04 -6.18 0.76
N SER A 7 -7.90 -5.32 -0.22
CA SER A 7 -8.97 -4.44 -0.71
C SER A 7 -9.99 -5.24 -1.51
N ASP A 8 -11.25 -4.79 -1.52
CA ASP A 8 -12.33 -5.35 -2.34
C ASP A 8 -12.02 -5.30 -3.84
N LYS A 9 -11.05 -4.48 -4.27
CA LYS A 9 -10.59 -4.41 -5.66
C LYS A 9 -9.68 -5.58 -6.07
N THR A 10 -9.20 -6.37 -5.11
CA THR A 10 -8.28 -7.49 -5.41
C THR A 10 -8.98 -8.56 -6.23
N ASN A 11 -8.41 -8.91 -7.39
CA ASN A 11 -8.92 -9.94 -8.30
C ASN A 11 -7.74 -10.67 -8.99
N ALA A 12 -7.99 -11.38 -10.09
CA ALA A 12 -6.96 -12.14 -10.80
C ALA A 12 -5.93 -11.27 -11.56
N GLU A 13 -6.25 -10.01 -11.85
CA GLU A 13 -5.45 -9.08 -12.66
C GLU A 13 -4.85 -7.93 -11.82
N TYR A 14 -5.36 -7.73 -10.61
CA TYR A 14 -4.98 -6.62 -9.74
C TYR A 14 -4.96 -7.04 -8.28
N THR A 15 -3.90 -6.65 -7.57
CA THR A 15 -3.79 -6.79 -6.12
C THR A 15 -3.75 -5.41 -5.48
N GLU A 16 -4.51 -5.19 -4.42
CA GLU A 16 -4.41 -4.00 -3.56
C GLU A 16 -4.52 -4.42 -2.09
N LEU A 17 -3.49 -4.09 -1.31
CA LEU A 17 -3.44 -4.33 0.12
C LEU A 17 -3.39 -3.00 0.86
N ASN A 18 -4.21 -2.86 1.89
CA ASN A 18 -4.28 -1.68 2.73
C ASN A 18 -3.67 -1.97 4.10
N VAL A 19 -2.96 -1.00 4.65
CA VAL A 19 -2.34 -1.10 5.96
C VAL A 19 -3.04 -0.19 6.97
N TYR A 20 -3.36 -0.75 8.13
CA TYR A 20 -4.03 -0.06 9.22
C TYR A 20 -3.17 -0.05 10.48
N LYS A 21 -3.10 1.10 11.14
CA LYS A 21 -2.48 1.27 12.47
C LYS A 21 -3.53 1.84 13.42
N ARG A 22 -3.82 1.12 14.50
CA ARG A 22 -4.85 1.51 15.50
C ARG A 22 -6.23 1.79 14.88
N GLY A 23 -6.62 1.02 13.86
CA GLY A 23 -7.90 1.15 13.16
C GLY A 23 -7.98 2.27 12.12
N ILE A 24 -6.89 3.02 11.90
CA ILE A 24 -6.81 4.09 10.91
C ILE A 24 -6.07 3.56 9.68
N LEU A 25 -6.61 3.82 8.48
CA LEU A 25 -5.95 3.53 7.21
C LEU A 25 -4.73 4.45 7.07
N MET A 26 -3.55 3.85 6.97
CA MET A 26 -2.28 4.59 6.96
C MET A 26 -1.59 4.52 5.59
N GLY A 27 -1.98 3.59 4.71
CA GLY A 27 -1.34 3.39 3.43
C GLY A 27 -1.78 2.12 2.72
N GLY A 28 -1.05 1.74 1.68
CA GLY A 28 -1.26 0.49 0.98
C GLY A 28 -0.24 0.25 -0.13
N ILE A 29 -0.33 -0.94 -0.73
CA ILE A 29 0.41 -1.33 -1.93
C ILE A 29 -0.56 -1.86 -2.98
N SER A 30 -0.20 -1.74 -4.24
CA SER A 30 -0.97 -2.30 -5.35
C SER A 30 -0.10 -2.74 -6.52
N HIS A 31 -0.57 -3.74 -7.26
CA HIS A 31 0.13 -4.30 -8.40
C HIS A 31 -0.87 -4.80 -9.45
N HIS A 32 -0.65 -4.45 -10.71
CA HIS A 32 -1.31 -5.09 -11.84
C HIS A 32 -0.46 -6.26 -12.32
N LYS A 33 -1.10 -7.36 -12.73
CA LYS A 33 -0.41 -8.58 -13.18
C LYS A 33 0.61 -8.32 -14.29
N ASP A 34 0.33 -7.34 -15.16
CA ASP A 34 1.18 -6.98 -16.30
C ASP A 34 2.20 -5.86 -15.98
N ASP A 35 2.23 -5.35 -14.74
CA ASP A 35 3.22 -4.38 -14.29
C ASP A 35 4.49 -5.08 -13.78
N ASP A 36 5.65 -4.51 -14.09
CA ASP A 36 6.94 -4.98 -13.55
C ASP A 36 7.19 -4.54 -12.09
N PHE A 37 6.34 -3.67 -11.53
CA PHE A 37 6.61 -3.01 -10.25
C PHE A 37 5.38 -2.96 -9.34
N TRP A 38 5.59 -3.12 -8.04
CA TRP A 38 4.61 -2.85 -7.00
C TRP A 38 4.57 -1.37 -6.67
N GLN A 39 3.38 -0.79 -6.65
CA GLN A 39 3.16 0.61 -6.29
C GLN A 39 2.82 0.69 -4.80
N TRP A 40 3.33 1.70 -4.09
CA TRP A 40 2.98 1.91 -2.68
C TRP A 40 2.71 3.37 -2.33
N TRP A 41 1.93 3.60 -1.28
CA TRP A 41 1.52 4.92 -0.82
C TRP A 41 1.24 4.94 0.68
N VAL A 42 1.35 6.13 1.29
CA VAL A 42 1.00 6.40 2.70
C VAL A 42 0.07 7.62 2.81
N GLU A 43 -0.85 7.61 3.77
CA GLU A 43 -1.66 8.79 4.12
C GLU A 43 -0.94 9.57 5.22
N GLY A 44 -0.59 10.83 4.94
CA GLY A 44 -0.03 11.71 5.96
C GLY A 44 -1.07 12.02 7.05
N VAL A 45 -0.73 11.77 8.32
CA VAL A 45 -1.58 12.14 9.46
C VAL A 45 -1.70 13.67 9.52
N GLY A 46 -2.88 14.20 9.24
CA GLY A 46 -3.21 15.62 9.46
C GLY A 46 -2.95 16.60 8.31
N LYS A 47 -2.51 16.17 7.12
CA LYS A 47 -2.43 17.06 5.93
C LYS A 47 -3.25 16.51 4.76
N LYS A 48 -3.66 17.41 3.84
CA LYS A 48 -4.46 17.12 2.64
C LYS A 48 -4.13 15.75 2.04
N LYS A 49 -5.17 14.98 1.69
CA LYS A 49 -5.18 13.62 1.11
C LYS A 49 -4.47 13.51 -0.25
N THR A 50 -3.26 14.03 -0.36
CA THR A 50 -2.41 13.86 -1.55
C THR A 50 -1.59 12.61 -1.32
N ARG A 51 -2.03 11.51 -1.90
CA ARG A 51 -1.27 10.25 -1.91
C ARG A 51 -0.05 10.44 -2.82
N LYS A 52 1.14 10.27 -2.26
CA LYS A 52 2.34 10.07 -3.08
C LYS A 52 2.47 8.59 -3.38
N MET A 53 2.72 8.27 -4.64
CA MET A 53 2.92 6.90 -5.10
C MET A 53 4.40 6.67 -5.42
N TYR A 54 4.90 5.54 -4.96
CA TYR A 54 6.26 5.07 -5.15
C TYR A 54 6.22 3.68 -5.79
N LYS A 55 7.36 3.18 -6.28
CA LYS A 55 7.45 1.90 -6.98
C LYS A 55 8.62 1.07 -6.44
N GLU A 56 8.38 -0.20 -6.19
CA GLU A 56 9.41 -1.19 -5.83
C GLU A 56 9.33 -2.41 -6.75
N ALA A 57 10.41 -3.17 -6.86
CA ALA A 57 10.45 -4.36 -7.72
C ALA A 57 9.61 -5.52 -7.16
N THR A 58 9.47 -5.61 -5.83
CA THR A 58 8.80 -6.74 -5.17
C THR A 58 7.74 -6.30 -4.15
N GLU A 59 6.80 -7.20 -3.87
CA GLU A 59 5.78 -7.00 -2.83
C GLU A 59 6.41 -6.76 -1.46
N ASP A 60 7.44 -7.54 -1.11
CA ASP A 60 8.11 -7.46 0.19
C ASP A 60 8.84 -6.14 0.40
N GLU A 61 9.50 -5.60 -0.63
CA GLU A 61 10.13 -4.28 -0.59
C GLU A 61 9.08 -3.19 -0.40
N ALA A 62 7.97 -3.25 -1.16
CA ALA A 62 6.88 -2.30 -1.03
C ALA A 62 6.23 -2.34 0.37
N ARG A 63 6.01 -3.55 0.92
CA ARG A 63 5.49 -3.72 2.29
C ARG A 63 6.44 -3.13 3.32
N ARG A 64 7.75 -3.42 3.24
CA ARG A 64 8.76 -2.89 4.17
C ARG A 64 8.85 -1.37 4.09
N ALA A 65 8.81 -0.79 2.90
CA ALA A 65 8.85 0.66 2.72
C ALA A 65 7.64 1.34 3.39
N VAL A 66 6.44 0.80 3.18
CA VAL A 66 5.21 1.30 3.81
C VAL A 66 5.26 1.18 5.34
N GLU A 67 5.69 0.04 5.87
CA GLU A 67 5.81 -0.16 7.31
C GLU A 67 6.87 0.74 7.96
N TYR A 68 7.95 1.07 7.25
CA TYR A 68 8.97 2.00 7.73
C TYR A 68 8.45 3.44 7.84
N GLU A 69 7.62 3.88 6.90
CA GLU A 69 7.07 5.24 6.86
C GLU A 69 5.91 5.47 7.87
N ILE A 70 5.27 4.42 8.39
CA ILE A 70 4.03 4.48 9.21
C ILE A 70 4.26 4.42 10.73
#